data_AF-A0A820A691-F1
#
_entry.id   AF-A0A820A691-F1
#
_cell.length_a   1.000
_cell.length_b   1.000
_cell.length_c   1.000
_cell.angle_alpha   90.00
_cell.angle_beta   90.00
_cell.angle_gamma   90.00
#
_symmetry.space_group_name_H-M   'P 1'
#
loop_
_entity.id
_entity.type
_entity.pdbx_description
1 polymer ?
#
loop_
_entity_poly.entity_id
_entity_poly.type
_entity_poly.pdbx_seq_one_letter_code
_entity_poly.pdbx_strand_id
1 'polypeptide(L)'
;AYGFATNHIMMTMGSDFHYENANLWFKNLDKLIKYINAQQTNGSDVNVFYSTPSCYVYALNKVDRAWTSKTDDFFPLGDTPHGFWTGYFTSRAALKRYERHSNNILQATRQLNALSQINLRNDIFYLSEAMGIVQHHDAISGTEKQNVADDYAQRLSEGIDKAAFTLTLWNPTIHPIIHHVRVPVTKEYLIRDPMGSIVPAEYVPISTITRNIPGRKSSAQNQYIFTTLLPALGFSTYYFEAKSDEKIRRKKTTTTRNEACILENEYIRVEFDDHGNLHQIINLEKGIAVPFTAQGFYWYTSFAGNNSRPEFQSSGAYVFRPLTSKIQPVSTTRTITCTKTETVQSALIVFDASASQEVSLFHGMRTVEIEWTVGPVPLDDNVGKEIIIRYDTDIESASKYYTDANGREVLERIRNYRPT
;
A
#
# COMPACT_ATOMS: atom_id res chain seq x y z
N ALA A 1 -5.97 32.76 28.99
CA ALA A 1 -7.10 32.04 28.38
C ALA A 1 -6.57 31.31 27.15
N TYR A 2 -6.43 29.99 27.20
CA TYR A 2 -5.99 29.22 26.02
C TYR A 2 -7.21 28.87 25.15
N GLY A 3 -7.12 29.10 23.85
CA GLY A 3 -7.68 28.17 22.86
C GLY A 3 -8.38 28.75 21.63
N PHE A 4 -9.34 29.66 21.79
CA PHE A 4 -10.29 29.96 20.70
C PHE A 4 -10.42 31.47 20.40
N ALA A 5 -10.63 31.79 19.13
CA ALA A 5 -10.61 33.16 18.62
C ALA A 5 -11.95 33.94 18.79
N THR A 6 -13.01 33.29 19.27
CA THR A 6 -14.35 33.87 19.45
C THR A 6 -14.98 33.41 20.76
N ASN A 7 -16.14 34.00 21.11
CA ASN A 7 -16.96 33.58 22.25
C ASN A 7 -17.92 32.42 21.94
N HIS A 8 -17.88 31.84 20.73
CA HIS A 8 -18.57 30.60 20.42
C HIS A 8 -17.63 29.42 20.70
N ILE A 9 -18.09 28.47 21.51
CA ILE A 9 -17.34 27.26 21.87
C ILE A 9 -18.21 26.05 21.58
N MET A 10 -17.68 25.08 20.82
CA MET A 10 -18.33 23.78 20.63
C MET A 10 -17.93 22.83 21.77
N MET A 11 -18.93 22.26 22.45
CA MET A 11 -18.74 21.15 23.38
C MET A 11 -19.25 19.87 22.75
N THR A 12 -18.35 18.92 22.45
CA THR A 12 -18.72 17.62 21.87
C THR A 12 -19.21 16.67 22.97
N MET A 13 -20.50 16.73 23.29
CA MET A 13 -21.12 15.93 24.34
C MET A 13 -21.34 14.48 23.89
N GLY A 14 -20.30 13.66 23.87
CA GLY A 14 -20.35 12.26 23.46
C GLY A 14 -18.99 11.58 23.56
N SER A 15 -18.96 10.28 23.28
CA SER A 15 -17.76 9.44 23.18
C SER A 15 -18.14 8.17 22.41
N ASP A 16 -17.17 7.28 22.18
CA ASP A 16 -17.35 5.96 21.56
C ASP A 16 -18.59 5.25 22.08
N PHE A 17 -19.51 4.93 21.15
CA PHE A 17 -20.76 4.20 21.41
C PHE A 17 -21.66 4.79 22.51
N HIS A 18 -21.51 6.07 22.86
CA HIS A 18 -22.49 6.76 23.69
C HIS A 18 -23.86 6.86 23.00
N TYR A 19 -24.87 7.26 23.78
CA TYR A 19 -26.27 7.44 23.35
C TYR A 19 -27.09 6.16 23.06
N GLU A 20 -26.58 4.96 23.37
CA GLU A 20 -27.43 3.75 23.41
C GLU A 20 -28.67 3.93 24.30
N ASN A 21 -28.50 4.61 25.44
CA ASN A 21 -29.61 5.16 26.23
C ASN A 21 -29.56 6.70 26.22
N ALA A 22 -29.99 7.28 25.10
CA ALA A 22 -29.97 8.72 24.86
C ALA A 22 -30.73 9.55 25.92
N ASN A 23 -31.80 9.00 26.51
CA ASN A 23 -32.62 9.72 27.50
C ASN A 23 -31.82 10.13 28.75
N LEU A 24 -30.85 9.32 29.17
CA LEU A 24 -29.98 9.65 30.30
C LEU A 24 -29.14 10.91 30.04
N TRP A 25 -28.65 11.07 28.81
CA TRP A 25 -27.89 12.25 28.39
C TRP A 25 -28.78 13.48 28.29
N PHE A 26 -29.85 13.41 27.51
CA PHE A 26 -30.74 14.55 27.26
C PHE A 26 -31.37 15.08 28.55
N LYS A 27 -31.83 14.22 29.46
CA LYS A 27 -32.40 14.64 30.73
C LYS A 27 -31.43 15.46 31.60
N ASN A 28 -30.14 15.15 31.55
CA ASN A 28 -29.13 15.89 32.32
C ASN A 28 -28.67 17.15 31.59
N LEU A 29 -28.53 17.10 30.26
CA LEU A 29 -28.22 18.25 29.42
C LEU A 29 -29.32 19.33 29.51
N ASP A 30 -30.60 18.94 29.52
CA ASP A 30 -31.73 19.87 29.68
C ASP A 30 -31.65 20.61 31.03
N LYS A 31 -31.32 19.89 32.11
CA LYS A 31 -31.12 20.51 33.42
C LYS A 31 -29.92 21.46 33.41
N LEU A 32 -28.81 21.04 32.80
CA LEU A 32 -27.59 21.85 32.71
C LEU A 32 -27.84 23.15 31.94
N ILE A 33 -28.46 23.06 30.76
CA ILE A 33 -28.86 24.21 29.94
C ILE A 33 -29.77 25.14 30.76
N LYS A 34 -30.82 24.58 31.39
CA LYS A 34 -31.77 25.37 32.19
C LYS A 34 -31.08 26.13 33.31
N TYR A 35 -30.27 25.46 34.13
CA TYR A 35 -29.69 26.07 35.32
C TYR A 35 -28.50 26.98 35.02
N ILE A 36 -27.70 26.70 33.99
CA ILE A 36 -26.62 27.61 33.56
C ILE A 36 -27.22 28.89 33.00
N ASN A 37 -28.19 28.80 32.09
CA ASN A 37 -28.79 29.99 31.50
C ASN A 37 -29.57 30.81 32.54
N ALA A 38 -30.15 30.18 33.56
CA ALA A 38 -30.78 30.90 34.67
C ALA A 38 -29.79 31.81 35.45
N GLN A 39 -28.49 31.50 35.49
CA GLN A 39 -27.49 32.37 36.14
C GLN A 39 -27.26 33.69 35.39
N GLN A 40 -27.81 33.87 34.18
CA GLN A 40 -27.78 35.16 33.49
C GLN A 40 -28.49 36.25 34.31
N THR A 41 -29.51 35.91 35.10
CA THR A 41 -30.15 36.86 36.04
C THR A 41 -29.22 37.29 37.18
N ASN A 42 -28.17 36.52 37.43
CA ASN A 42 -27.14 36.77 38.45
C ASN A 42 -25.84 37.31 37.82
N GLY A 43 -25.90 37.79 36.56
CA GLY A 43 -24.78 38.44 35.88
C GLY A 43 -23.83 37.51 35.10
N SER A 44 -24.19 36.25 34.86
CA SER A 44 -23.42 35.37 33.96
C SER A 44 -23.60 35.76 32.49
N ASP A 45 -22.51 35.89 31.74
CA ASP A 45 -22.52 36.13 30.29
C ASP A 45 -22.55 34.83 29.46
N VAL A 46 -22.73 33.68 30.10
CA VAL A 46 -22.71 32.37 29.45
C VAL A 46 -24.11 31.99 28.97
N ASN A 47 -24.20 31.55 27.71
CA ASN A 47 -25.40 30.96 27.13
C ASN A 47 -25.08 29.57 26.55
N VAL A 48 -25.79 28.54 27.02
CA VAL A 48 -25.62 27.15 26.59
C VAL A 48 -26.90 26.65 25.92
N PHE A 49 -26.77 25.93 24.82
CA PHE A 49 -27.90 25.39 24.07
C PHE A 49 -27.46 24.18 23.25
N TYR A 50 -28.40 23.32 22.85
CA TYR A 50 -28.11 22.26 21.87
C TYR A 50 -27.75 22.87 20.53
N SER A 51 -26.71 22.34 19.90
CA SER A 51 -26.23 22.81 18.61
C SER A 51 -25.72 21.65 17.78
N THR A 52 -25.34 21.95 16.55
CA THR A 52 -24.68 21.02 15.64
C THR A 52 -23.35 21.63 15.17
N PRO A 53 -22.43 20.82 14.62
CA PRO A 53 -21.22 21.36 14.01
C PRO A 53 -21.48 22.42 12.94
N SER A 54 -22.56 22.25 12.14
CA SER A 54 -22.95 23.22 11.11
C SER A 54 -23.43 24.55 11.70
N CYS A 55 -24.26 24.53 12.75
CA CYS A 55 -24.71 25.74 13.43
C CYS A 55 -23.54 26.49 14.09
N TYR A 56 -22.58 25.77 14.66
CA TYR A 56 -21.38 26.36 15.23
C TYR A 56 -20.52 27.06 14.16
N VAL A 57 -20.22 26.39 13.04
CA VAL A 57 -19.43 27.00 11.95
C VAL A 57 -20.17 28.18 11.33
N TYR A 58 -21.51 28.11 11.22
CA TYR A 58 -22.33 29.25 10.78
C TYR A 58 -22.18 30.46 11.73
N ALA A 59 -22.23 30.23 13.05
CA ALA A 59 -22.02 31.29 14.03
C ALA A 59 -20.61 31.90 13.91
N LEU A 60 -19.56 31.07 13.77
CA LEU A 60 -18.20 31.55 13.55
C LEU A 60 -18.06 32.39 12.27
N ASN A 61 -18.71 31.99 11.17
CA ASN A 61 -18.71 32.74 9.92
C ASN A 61 -19.36 34.12 10.08
N LYS A 62 -20.38 34.26 10.93
CA LYS A 62 -21.06 35.53 11.22
C LYS A 62 -20.25 36.51 12.06
N VAL A 63 -19.16 36.07 12.71
CA VAL A 63 -18.26 36.95 13.47
C VAL A 63 -17.47 37.90 12.53
N ASP A 64 -17.50 37.66 11.22
CA ASP A 64 -16.82 38.47 10.19
C ASP A 64 -15.35 38.77 10.54
N ARG A 65 -14.64 37.69 10.87
CA ARG A 65 -13.25 37.71 11.33
C ARG A 65 -12.32 37.08 10.28
N ALA A 66 -11.12 37.62 10.16
CA ALA A 66 -10.02 36.99 9.45
C ALA A 66 -9.43 35.80 10.23
N TRP A 67 -9.29 34.66 9.55
CA TRP A 67 -8.73 33.41 10.11
C TRP A 67 -7.32 33.17 9.57
N THR A 68 -6.50 32.45 10.35
CA THR A 68 -5.17 32.02 9.90
C THR A 68 -5.30 30.91 8.85
N SER A 69 -4.46 30.96 7.82
CA SER A 69 -4.37 29.90 6.81
C SER A 69 -3.50 28.74 7.30
N LYS A 70 -3.87 27.52 6.92
CA LYS A 70 -3.10 26.27 7.08
C LYS A 70 -3.20 25.52 5.76
N THR A 71 -2.08 25.16 5.14
CA THR A 71 -2.04 24.67 3.74
C THR A 71 -1.47 23.27 3.57
N ASP A 72 -0.70 22.81 4.55
CA ASP A 72 -0.12 21.47 4.65
C ASP A 72 -0.99 20.56 5.55
N ASP A 73 -0.51 19.36 5.90
CA ASP A 73 -1.27 18.36 6.65
C ASP A 73 -1.00 18.35 8.17
N PHE A 74 -1.53 17.34 8.87
CA PHE A 74 -1.36 17.15 10.31
C PHE A 74 -0.55 15.89 10.65
N PHE A 75 0.30 15.41 9.73
CA PHE A 75 1.08 14.19 9.93
C PHE A 75 2.53 14.44 10.39
N PRO A 76 3.12 13.47 11.12
CA PRO A 76 2.45 12.42 11.90
C PRO A 76 1.85 12.96 13.20
N LEU A 77 0.77 12.30 13.66
CA LEU A 77 0.18 12.50 14.98
C LEU A 77 1.13 11.98 16.06
N GLY A 78 1.35 12.78 17.10
CA GLY A 78 1.99 12.37 18.34
C GLY A 78 1.17 12.87 19.52
N ASP A 79 0.61 11.97 20.31
CA ASP A 79 -0.25 12.28 21.46
C ASP A 79 0.54 12.31 22.79
N THR A 80 1.71 11.68 22.82
CA THR A 80 2.62 11.60 23.96
C THR A 80 4.08 11.64 23.48
N PRO A 81 5.08 11.91 24.36
CA PRO A 81 6.49 12.01 23.95
C PRO A 81 7.05 10.78 23.21
N HIS A 82 6.46 9.60 23.41
CA HIS A 82 6.86 8.34 22.77
C HIS A 82 5.73 7.65 22.00
N GLY A 83 4.59 8.33 21.82
CA GLY A 83 3.41 7.82 21.11
C GLY A 83 3.26 8.50 19.76
N PHE A 84 4.17 8.25 18.83
CA PHE A 84 4.01 8.68 17.43
C PHE A 84 3.25 7.61 16.65
N TRP A 85 2.09 7.99 16.11
CA TRP A 85 1.18 7.09 15.42
C TRP A 85 1.62 6.91 13.97
N THR A 86 2.73 6.22 13.77
CA THR A 86 3.27 5.91 12.44
C THR A 86 3.42 4.41 12.20
N GLY A 87 3.11 3.57 13.18
CA GLY A 87 3.10 2.11 13.02
C GLY A 87 1.99 1.66 12.07
N TYR A 88 0.81 2.27 12.18
CA TYR A 88 -0.35 1.92 11.38
C TYR A 88 -0.20 2.25 9.88
N PHE A 89 0.83 3.03 9.51
CA PHE A 89 1.19 3.22 8.10
C PHE A 89 1.56 1.89 7.44
N THR A 90 2.04 0.90 8.22
CA THR A 90 2.51 -0.40 7.71
C THR A 90 1.76 -1.60 8.32
N SER A 91 1.11 -1.45 9.48
CA SER A 91 0.37 -2.54 10.14
C SER A 91 -0.61 -3.23 9.19
N ARG A 92 -0.65 -4.57 9.22
CA ARG A 92 -1.45 -5.40 8.30
C ARG A 92 -1.22 -5.06 6.81
N ALA A 93 0.05 -4.98 6.39
CA ALA A 93 0.43 -4.68 5.00
C ALA A 93 -0.30 -5.54 3.93
N ALA A 94 -0.62 -6.79 4.24
CA ALA A 94 -1.40 -7.67 3.36
C ALA A 94 -2.83 -7.12 3.11
N LEU A 95 -3.53 -6.65 4.15
CA LEU A 95 -4.86 -6.04 4.01
C LEU A 95 -4.78 -4.72 3.23
N LYS A 96 -3.77 -3.89 3.47
CA LYS A 96 -3.52 -2.66 2.70
C LYS A 96 -3.31 -2.94 1.20
N ARG A 97 -2.53 -3.97 0.86
CA ARG A 97 -2.38 -4.42 -0.54
C ARG A 97 -3.70 -4.96 -1.10
N TYR A 98 -4.47 -5.70 -0.28
CA TYR A 98 -5.73 -6.29 -0.72
C TYR A 98 -6.75 -5.21 -1.05
N GLU A 99 -6.88 -4.17 -0.23
CA GLU A 99 -7.71 -3.00 -0.51
C GLU A 99 -7.36 -2.37 -1.86
N ARG A 100 -6.07 -2.13 -2.16
CA ARG A 100 -5.65 -1.50 -3.43
C ARG A 100 -6.01 -2.36 -4.63
N HIS A 101 -5.82 -3.68 -4.50
CA HIS A 101 -6.20 -4.65 -5.52
C HIS A 101 -7.72 -4.68 -5.74
N SER A 102 -8.50 -4.78 -4.66
CA SER A 102 -9.96 -4.79 -4.72
C SER A 102 -10.54 -3.49 -5.27
N ASN A 103 -9.93 -2.33 -4.97
CA ASN A 103 -10.37 -1.06 -5.54
C ASN A 103 -10.12 -1.02 -7.06
N ASN A 104 -8.98 -1.53 -7.54
CA ASN A 104 -8.73 -1.64 -8.97
C ASN A 104 -9.80 -2.48 -9.69
N ILE A 105 -10.14 -3.64 -9.11
CA ILE A 105 -11.23 -4.50 -9.60
C ILE A 105 -12.56 -3.75 -9.60
N LEU A 106 -12.90 -3.04 -8.51
CA LEU A 106 -14.14 -2.27 -8.41
C LEU A 106 -14.25 -1.20 -9.49
N GLN A 107 -13.17 -0.46 -9.77
CA GLN A 107 -13.18 0.55 -10.83
C GLN A 107 -13.35 -0.09 -12.21
N ALA A 108 -12.64 -1.18 -12.50
CA ALA A 108 -12.77 -1.93 -13.75
C ALA A 108 -14.20 -2.45 -13.94
N THR A 109 -14.79 -3.07 -12.92
CA THR A 109 -16.17 -3.60 -12.96
C THR A 109 -17.19 -2.47 -13.19
N ARG A 110 -17.03 -1.31 -12.55
CA ARG A 110 -17.89 -0.13 -12.78
C ARG A 110 -17.81 0.36 -14.22
N GLN A 111 -16.62 0.46 -14.79
CA GLN A 111 -16.41 0.88 -16.18
C GLN A 111 -17.02 -0.13 -17.15
N LEU A 112 -16.75 -1.42 -16.97
CA LEU A 112 -17.32 -2.49 -17.80
C LEU A 112 -18.84 -2.52 -17.73
N ASN A 113 -19.43 -2.35 -16.54
CA ASN A 113 -20.88 -2.26 -16.38
C ASN A 113 -21.47 -1.05 -17.11
N ALA A 114 -20.80 0.11 -17.05
CA ALA A 114 -21.23 1.29 -17.78
C ALA A 114 -21.19 1.11 -19.31
N LEU A 115 -20.23 0.33 -19.82
CA LEU A 115 -20.04 0.10 -21.25
C LEU A 115 -20.88 -1.05 -21.81
N SER A 116 -21.09 -2.12 -21.03
CA SER A 116 -21.68 -3.37 -21.52
C SER A 116 -23.22 -3.41 -21.45
N GLN A 117 -23.87 -2.41 -20.87
CA GLN A 117 -25.31 -2.39 -20.54
C GLN A 117 -25.78 -3.61 -19.70
N ILE A 118 -24.84 -4.38 -19.14
CA ILE A 118 -25.13 -5.48 -18.22
C ILE A 118 -25.54 -4.85 -16.88
N ASN A 119 -26.53 -5.43 -16.20
CA ASN A 119 -26.94 -4.99 -14.87
C ASN A 119 -26.18 -5.76 -13.78
N LEU A 120 -24.95 -5.33 -13.48
CA LEU A 120 -24.15 -5.83 -12.35
C LEU A 120 -24.35 -4.98 -11.08
N ARG A 121 -25.47 -4.25 -10.97
CA ARG A 121 -25.69 -3.28 -9.89
C ARG A 121 -25.52 -3.88 -8.50
N ASN A 122 -26.02 -5.09 -8.27
CA ASN A 122 -25.95 -5.75 -6.96
C ASN A 122 -24.51 -6.18 -6.62
N ASP A 123 -23.77 -6.72 -7.60
CA ASP A 123 -22.38 -7.14 -7.40
C ASP A 123 -21.44 -5.94 -7.19
N ILE A 124 -21.63 -4.88 -7.98
CA ILE A 124 -20.92 -3.61 -7.79
C ILE A 124 -21.27 -2.99 -6.44
N PHE A 125 -22.54 -3.04 -6.02
CA PHE A 125 -22.96 -2.52 -4.72
C PHE A 125 -22.27 -3.27 -3.58
N TYR A 126 -22.22 -4.60 -3.63
CA TYR A 126 -21.56 -5.41 -2.60
C TYR A 126 -20.07 -5.08 -2.47
N LEU A 127 -19.31 -5.07 -3.59
CA LEU A 127 -17.90 -4.71 -3.55
C LEU A 127 -17.68 -3.23 -3.18
N SER A 128 -18.60 -2.34 -3.55
CA SER A 128 -18.56 -0.92 -3.15
C SER A 128 -18.77 -0.74 -1.65
N GLU A 129 -19.70 -1.47 -1.06
CA GLU A 129 -19.97 -1.47 0.39
C GLU A 129 -18.78 -2.04 1.15
N ALA A 130 -18.27 -3.21 0.75
CA ALA A 130 -17.07 -3.81 1.33
C ALA A 130 -15.87 -2.86 1.24
N MET A 131 -15.67 -2.23 0.08
CA MET A 131 -14.63 -1.21 -0.10
C MET A 131 -14.83 -0.02 0.83
N GLY A 132 -16.06 0.48 0.98
CA GLY A 132 -16.41 1.57 1.88
C GLY A 132 -16.11 1.24 3.35
N ILE A 133 -16.46 0.03 3.80
CA ILE A 133 -16.16 -0.46 5.15
C ILE A 133 -14.65 -0.52 5.39
N VAL A 134 -13.87 -1.00 4.42
CA VAL A 134 -12.42 -1.12 4.57
C VAL A 134 -11.72 0.24 4.65
N GLN A 135 -12.33 1.34 4.16
CA GLN A 135 -11.80 2.69 4.37
C GLN A 135 -11.96 3.21 5.81
N HIS A 136 -12.65 2.46 6.70
CA HIS A 136 -12.74 2.81 8.11
C HIS A 136 -11.35 2.98 8.74
N HIS A 137 -11.22 3.93 9.67
CA HIS A 137 -9.94 4.30 10.27
C HIS A 137 -9.34 3.24 11.19
N ASP A 138 -10.08 2.17 11.52
CA ASP A 138 -9.53 0.96 12.16
C ASP A 138 -9.37 -0.24 11.21
N ALA A 139 -9.80 -0.11 9.96
CA ALA A 139 -9.71 -1.17 8.96
C ALA A 139 -8.45 -1.01 8.11
N ILE A 140 -8.40 -0.05 7.19
CA ILE A 140 -7.23 0.16 6.33
C ILE A 140 -5.97 0.52 7.12
N SER A 141 -6.10 1.11 8.31
CA SER A 141 -5.01 1.37 9.25
C SER A 141 -4.40 0.08 9.82
N GLY A 142 -5.16 -1.00 9.89
CA GLY A 142 -4.74 -2.27 10.45
C GLY A 142 -4.70 -2.28 11.98
N THR A 143 -5.59 -1.54 12.63
CA THR A 143 -5.61 -1.33 14.09
C THR A 143 -6.77 -2.02 14.82
N GLU A 144 -7.55 -2.80 14.09
CA GLU A 144 -8.59 -3.71 14.56
C GLU A 144 -8.05 -5.01 15.18
N LYS A 145 -8.92 -5.76 15.86
CA LYS A 145 -8.63 -7.12 16.35
C LYS A 145 -8.55 -8.12 15.19
N GLN A 146 -7.81 -9.21 15.36
CA GLN A 146 -7.57 -10.18 14.28
C GLN A 146 -8.85 -10.72 13.62
N ASN A 147 -9.86 -11.08 14.40
CA ASN A 147 -11.13 -11.59 13.86
C ASN A 147 -11.89 -10.54 13.03
N VAL A 148 -11.70 -9.25 13.30
CA VAL A 148 -12.28 -8.16 12.52
C VAL A 148 -11.50 -7.97 11.21
N ALA A 149 -10.16 -8.10 11.25
CA ALA A 149 -9.33 -8.10 10.04
C ALA A 149 -9.70 -9.26 9.10
N ASP A 150 -9.97 -10.44 9.65
CA ASP A 150 -10.40 -11.61 8.90
C ASP A 150 -11.78 -11.38 8.25
N ASP A 151 -12.73 -10.73 8.94
CA ASP A 151 -14.03 -10.32 8.39
C ASP A 151 -13.87 -9.31 7.23
N TYR A 152 -12.97 -8.32 7.37
CA TYR A 152 -12.67 -7.40 6.26
C TYR A 152 -12.11 -8.11 5.03
N ALA A 153 -11.16 -9.04 5.23
CA ALA A 153 -10.62 -9.83 4.12
C ALA A 153 -11.68 -10.73 3.48
N GLN A 154 -12.56 -11.34 4.28
CA GLN A 154 -13.66 -12.15 3.78
C GLN A 154 -14.62 -11.33 2.91
N ARG A 155 -15.05 -10.15 3.36
CA ARG A 155 -15.93 -9.25 2.59
C ARG A 155 -15.32 -8.87 1.25
N LEU A 156 -14.01 -8.58 1.21
CA LEU A 156 -13.30 -8.31 -0.05
C LEU A 156 -13.26 -9.54 -0.97
N SER A 157 -13.00 -10.73 -0.42
CA SER A 157 -12.94 -11.99 -1.19
C SER A 157 -14.27 -12.36 -1.81
N GLU A 158 -15.35 -12.31 -1.04
CA GLU A 158 -16.70 -12.60 -1.52
C GLU A 158 -17.14 -11.62 -2.63
N GLY A 159 -16.65 -10.38 -2.58
CA GLY A 159 -16.86 -9.40 -3.65
C GLY A 159 -16.03 -9.66 -4.92
N ILE A 160 -14.93 -10.41 -4.83
CA ILE A 160 -14.02 -10.73 -5.95
C ILE A 160 -14.36 -12.06 -6.64
N ASP A 161 -14.82 -13.08 -5.90
CA ASP A 161 -14.90 -14.49 -6.34
C ASP A 161 -15.99 -14.82 -7.40
N LYS A 162 -16.31 -13.90 -8.32
CA LYS A 162 -17.33 -14.08 -9.37
C LYS A 162 -16.83 -14.07 -10.83
N ALA A 163 -15.65 -14.60 -11.16
CA ALA A 163 -15.18 -14.67 -12.55
C ALA A 163 -14.53 -16.02 -12.96
N ALA A 164 -14.90 -16.55 -14.14
CA ALA A 164 -14.38 -17.78 -14.77
C ALA A 164 -13.39 -17.47 -15.92
N PHE A 165 -12.51 -18.43 -16.29
CA PHE A 165 -11.26 -18.17 -17.03
C PHE A 165 -11.36 -18.21 -18.57
N THR A 166 -11.26 -17.01 -19.14
CA THR A 166 -10.55 -16.62 -20.38
C THR A 166 -9.66 -15.45 -19.93
N LEU A 167 -8.44 -15.28 -20.44
CA LEU A 167 -7.63 -14.12 -20.03
C LEU A 167 -8.02 -12.88 -20.82
N THR A 168 -9.05 -12.19 -20.33
CA THR A 168 -9.41 -10.86 -20.81
C THR A 168 -8.69 -9.82 -19.94
N LEU A 169 -7.81 -9.06 -20.56
CA LEU A 169 -7.07 -7.98 -19.92
C LEU A 169 -7.80 -6.66 -20.19
N TRP A 170 -8.30 -6.02 -19.14
CA TRP A 170 -8.94 -4.70 -19.23
C TRP A 170 -7.95 -3.60 -18.84
N ASN A 171 -7.87 -2.55 -19.64
CA ASN A 171 -7.15 -1.33 -19.31
C ASN A 171 -8.14 -0.26 -18.81
N PRO A 172 -8.15 0.04 -17.49
CA PRO A 172 -9.07 1.02 -16.91
C PRO A 172 -8.63 2.48 -17.13
N THR A 173 -7.52 2.71 -17.81
CA THR A 173 -6.96 4.05 -18.04
C THR A 173 -7.38 4.64 -19.38
N ILE A 174 -7.37 5.96 -19.48
CA ILE A 174 -7.73 6.71 -20.70
C ILE A 174 -6.64 6.73 -21.79
N HIS A 175 -5.53 6.02 -21.56
CA HIS A 175 -4.41 5.94 -22.50
C HIS A 175 -4.10 4.48 -22.81
N PRO A 176 -3.63 4.15 -24.02
CA PRO A 176 -3.10 2.83 -24.28
C PRO A 176 -1.92 2.55 -23.35
N ILE A 177 -1.87 1.34 -22.80
CA ILE A 177 -0.77 0.92 -21.91
C ILE A 177 -0.06 -0.30 -22.49
N ILE A 178 1.26 -0.29 -22.42
CA ILE A 178 2.05 -1.51 -22.58
C ILE A 178 2.01 -2.22 -21.23
N HIS A 179 1.53 -3.45 -21.21
CA HIS A 179 1.41 -4.26 -20.01
C HIS A 179 2.17 -5.59 -20.15
N HIS A 180 2.85 -5.97 -19.08
CA HIS A 180 3.56 -7.25 -19.01
C HIS A 180 2.73 -8.24 -18.21
N VAL A 181 2.29 -9.29 -18.88
CA VAL A 181 1.36 -10.28 -18.36
C VAL A 181 2.16 -11.46 -17.83
N ARG A 182 1.94 -11.82 -16.57
CA ARG A 182 2.51 -13.02 -15.93
C ARG A 182 1.38 -13.99 -15.59
N VAL A 183 1.37 -15.18 -16.21
CA VAL A 183 0.30 -16.18 -16.00
C VAL A 183 0.88 -17.50 -15.50
N PRO A 184 0.63 -17.89 -14.24
CA PRO A 184 1.07 -19.19 -13.73
C PRO A 184 0.29 -20.33 -14.40
N VAL A 185 1.00 -21.36 -14.85
CA VAL A 185 0.40 -22.49 -15.59
C VAL A 185 0.91 -23.84 -15.10
N THR A 186 0.04 -24.85 -15.16
CA THR A 186 0.33 -26.24 -14.76
C THR A 186 0.80 -27.12 -15.92
N LYS A 187 0.67 -26.64 -17.16
CA LYS A 187 1.07 -27.29 -18.41
C LYS A 187 1.42 -26.24 -19.47
N GLU A 188 2.07 -26.66 -20.55
CA GLU A 188 2.38 -25.79 -21.70
C GLU A 188 1.11 -25.53 -22.53
N TYR A 189 0.99 -24.30 -23.03
CA TYR A 189 -0.08 -23.82 -23.89
C TYR A 189 0.49 -23.10 -25.11
N LEU A 190 -0.23 -23.12 -26.23
CA LEU A 190 -0.06 -22.16 -27.31
C LEU A 190 -0.93 -20.94 -26.99
N ILE A 191 -0.33 -19.74 -27.00
CA ILE A 191 -1.07 -18.50 -26.71
C ILE A 191 -1.43 -17.83 -28.02
N ARG A 192 -2.72 -17.51 -28.21
CA ARG A 192 -3.21 -16.73 -29.34
C ARG A 192 -3.77 -15.39 -28.90
N ASP A 193 -3.55 -14.37 -29.71
CA ASP A 193 -4.12 -13.04 -29.54
C ASP A 193 -5.58 -13.01 -30.05
N PRO A 194 -6.30 -11.88 -29.90
CA PRO A 194 -7.67 -11.75 -30.39
C PRO A 194 -7.83 -12.04 -31.89
N MET A 195 -6.77 -11.85 -32.68
CA MET A 195 -6.77 -12.05 -34.14
C MET A 195 -6.39 -13.50 -34.52
N GLY A 196 -6.19 -14.38 -33.53
CA GLY A 196 -5.78 -15.78 -33.72
C GLY A 196 -4.29 -15.98 -33.99
N SER A 197 -3.48 -14.92 -33.96
CA SER A 197 -2.04 -14.99 -34.17
C SER A 197 -1.33 -15.52 -32.93
N ILE A 198 -0.26 -16.31 -33.12
CA ILE A 198 0.53 -16.84 -32.01
C ILE A 198 1.27 -15.70 -31.30
N VAL A 199 1.08 -15.57 -29.99
CA VAL A 199 1.75 -14.60 -29.14
C VAL A 199 3.14 -15.12 -28.74
N PRO A 200 4.21 -14.38 -29.03
CA PRO A 200 5.53 -14.69 -28.48
C PRO A 200 5.50 -14.54 -26.96
N ALA A 201 5.63 -15.65 -26.23
CA ALA A 201 5.62 -15.68 -24.78
C ALA A 201 6.80 -16.50 -24.25
N GLU A 202 7.42 -16.00 -23.19
CA GLU A 202 8.49 -16.68 -22.48
C GLU A 202 7.89 -17.63 -21.45
N TYR A 203 8.27 -18.92 -21.51
CA TYR A 203 7.87 -19.92 -20.53
C TYR A 203 8.99 -20.11 -19.53
N VAL A 204 8.84 -19.55 -18.34
CA VAL A 204 9.89 -19.49 -17.33
C VAL A 204 9.45 -20.16 -16.02
N PRO A 205 10.38 -20.77 -15.26
CA PRO A 205 10.05 -21.30 -13.94
C PRO A 205 9.59 -20.18 -13.00
N ILE A 206 8.60 -20.49 -12.17
CA ILE A 206 8.23 -19.64 -11.04
C ILE A 206 9.34 -19.76 -9.99
N SER A 207 9.76 -18.63 -9.42
CA SER A 207 10.82 -18.60 -8.41
C SER A 207 10.53 -19.57 -7.26
N THR A 208 11.58 -20.13 -6.67
CA THR A 208 11.46 -21.02 -5.51
C THR A 208 10.79 -20.30 -4.35
N ILE A 209 11.08 -19.01 -4.15
CA ILE A 209 10.45 -18.20 -3.10
C ILE A 209 8.94 -18.13 -3.31
N THR A 210 8.48 -17.72 -4.50
CA THR A 210 7.04 -17.63 -4.80
C THR A 210 6.33 -18.98 -4.67
N ARG A 211 6.98 -20.08 -5.08
CA ARG A 211 6.40 -21.44 -4.93
C ARG A 211 6.24 -21.87 -3.48
N ASN A 212 7.10 -21.37 -2.58
CA ASN A 212 7.12 -21.73 -1.17
C ASN A 212 6.37 -20.75 -0.27
N ILE A 213 5.70 -19.73 -0.82
CA ILE A 213 4.87 -18.79 -0.04
C ILE A 213 3.81 -19.59 0.75
N PRO A 214 3.76 -19.45 2.09
CA PRO A 214 2.75 -20.10 2.91
C PRO A 214 1.33 -19.77 2.44
N GLY A 215 0.46 -20.77 2.36
CA GLY A 215 -0.93 -20.61 1.93
C GLY A 215 -1.14 -20.59 0.41
N ARG A 216 -0.08 -20.71 -0.41
CA ARG A 216 -0.21 -20.86 -1.87
C ARG A 216 -0.96 -22.15 -2.23
N LYS A 217 -2.11 -22.01 -2.90
CA LYS A 217 -2.96 -23.14 -3.35
C LYS A 217 -2.67 -23.62 -4.78
N SER A 218 -1.87 -22.91 -5.58
CA SER A 218 -1.59 -23.25 -6.98
C SER A 218 -0.50 -24.34 -7.10
N SER A 219 -0.69 -25.32 -7.99
CA SER A 219 0.34 -26.33 -8.31
C SER A 219 1.26 -25.93 -9.46
N ALA A 220 1.05 -24.76 -10.09
CA ALA A 220 1.84 -24.27 -11.20
C ALA A 220 3.33 -24.19 -10.86
N GLN A 221 4.20 -24.69 -11.74
CA GLN A 221 5.66 -24.64 -11.57
C GLN A 221 6.31 -23.60 -12.48
N ASN A 222 5.61 -23.23 -13.55
CA ASN A 222 6.08 -22.30 -14.56
C ASN A 222 5.00 -21.24 -14.81
N GLN A 223 5.42 -20.17 -15.46
CA GLN A 223 4.55 -19.09 -15.88
C GLN A 223 4.89 -18.65 -17.30
N TYR A 224 3.90 -18.13 -18.00
CA TYR A 224 4.11 -17.39 -19.23
C TYR A 224 4.31 -15.91 -18.92
N ILE A 225 5.30 -15.30 -19.57
CA ILE A 225 5.54 -13.86 -19.57
C ILE A 225 5.47 -13.36 -21.01
N PHE A 226 4.56 -12.43 -21.26
CA PHE A 226 4.45 -11.77 -22.56
C PHE A 226 4.02 -10.30 -22.40
N THR A 227 4.28 -9.52 -23.43
CA THR A 227 3.95 -8.09 -23.45
C THR A 227 2.78 -7.86 -24.40
N THR A 228 1.88 -6.97 -24.01
CA THR A 228 0.75 -6.58 -24.86
C THR A 228 0.50 -5.07 -24.79
N LEU A 229 0.00 -4.50 -25.88
CA LEU A 229 -0.58 -3.17 -25.91
C LEU A 229 -2.09 -3.28 -25.64
N LEU A 230 -2.54 -2.73 -24.52
CA LEU A 230 -3.96 -2.65 -24.20
C LEU A 230 -4.51 -1.29 -24.64
N PRO A 231 -5.62 -1.24 -25.39
CA PRO A 231 -6.24 0.03 -25.81
C PRO A 231 -6.75 0.82 -24.61
N ALA A 232 -6.86 2.15 -24.76
CA ALA A 232 -7.46 3.02 -23.75
C ALA A 232 -8.92 2.62 -23.47
N LEU A 233 -9.31 2.51 -22.19
CA LEU A 233 -10.65 2.10 -21.75
C LEU A 233 -11.19 0.91 -22.56
N GLY A 234 -10.34 -0.11 -22.75
CA GLY A 234 -10.62 -1.24 -23.63
C GLY A 234 -10.00 -2.54 -23.12
N PHE A 235 -10.27 -3.63 -23.82
CA PHE A 235 -9.72 -4.95 -23.48
C PHE A 235 -9.06 -5.65 -24.67
N SER A 236 -8.18 -6.58 -24.33
CA SER A 236 -7.64 -7.58 -25.24
C SER A 236 -7.82 -8.97 -24.61
N THR A 237 -8.30 -9.93 -25.39
CA THR A 237 -8.55 -11.31 -24.94
C THR A 237 -7.52 -12.27 -25.51
N TYR A 238 -6.91 -13.07 -24.64
CA TYR A 238 -5.90 -14.05 -25.00
C TYR A 238 -6.41 -15.48 -24.77
N TYR A 239 -6.12 -16.35 -25.74
CA TYR A 239 -6.56 -17.75 -25.75
C TYR A 239 -5.39 -18.68 -25.47
N PHE A 240 -5.55 -19.57 -24.49
CA PHE A 240 -4.56 -20.57 -24.10
C PHE A 240 -5.01 -21.94 -24.58
N GLU A 241 -4.41 -22.43 -25.67
CA GLU A 241 -4.77 -23.70 -26.30
C GLU A 241 -3.83 -24.81 -25.82
N ALA A 242 -4.41 -25.92 -25.37
CA ALA A 242 -3.62 -27.08 -24.94
C ALA A 242 -2.82 -27.64 -26.12
N LYS A 243 -1.53 -27.86 -25.90
CA LYS A 243 -0.60 -28.34 -26.93
C LYS A 243 -1.03 -29.69 -27.50
N SER A 244 -1.13 -29.80 -28.83
CA SER A 244 -1.45 -31.07 -29.50
C SER A 244 -0.38 -31.62 -30.45
N ASP A 245 0.74 -30.90 -30.73
CA ASP A 245 2.01 -31.43 -31.31
C ASP A 245 2.96 -30.34 -31.88
N GLU A 246 2.59 -29.05 -31.85
CA GLU A 246 3.48 -27.98 -32.34
C GLU A 246 4.71 -27.74 -31.44
N LYS A 247 5.90 -27.68 -32.06
CA LYS A 247 7.16 -27.31 -31.40
C LYS A 247 7.20 -25.79 -31.21
N ILE A 248 6.94 -25.29 -30.00
CA ILE A 248 7.24 -23.91 -29.63
C ILE A 248 8.75 -23.71 -29.69
N ARG A 249 9.21 -22.73 -30.48
CA ARG A 249 10.61 -22.35 -30.58
C ARG A 249 11.03 -21.71 -29.25
N ARG A 250 11.72 -22.47 -28.40
CA ARG A 250 12.22 -21.98 -27.10
C ARG A 250 13.29 -20.92 -27.35
N LYS A 251 13.01 -19.71 -26.90
CA LYS A 251 14.02 -18.66 -26.82
C LYS A 251 15.00 -19.00 -25.71
N LYS A 252 16.25 -18.57 -25.88
CA LYS A 252 17.35 -18.97 -25.00
C LYS A 252 17.25 -18.22 -23.67
N THR A 253 16.74 -18.86 -22.63
CA THR A 253 16.87 -18.35 -21.26
C THR A 253 18.30 -18.59 -20.77
N THR A 254 18.93 -17.55 -20.25
CA THR A 254 20.24 -17.65 -19.59
C THR A 254 20.05 -17.37 -18.10
N THR A 255 20.49 -18.31 -17.26
CA THR A 255 20.41 -18.15 -15.80
C THR A 255 21.79 -18.33 -15.20
N THR A 256 22.24 -17.34 -14.43
CA THR A 256 23.49 -17.39 -13.67
C THR A 256 23.19 -17.22 -12.19
N ARG A 257 24.03 -17.80 -11.33
CA ARG A 257 23.83 -17.78 -9.87
C ARG A 257 25.11 -17.36 -9.18
N ASN A 258 25.01 -16.37 -8.30
CA ASN A 258 26.13 -15.79 -7.54
C ASN A 258 27.29 -15.34 -8.45
N GLU A 259 26.95 -14.78 -9.61
CA GLU A 259 27.87 -14.18 -10.57
C GLU A 259 27.46 -12.72 -10.79
N ALA A 260 28.34 -11.92 -11.39
CA ALA A 260 28.05 -10.55 -11.78
C ALA A 260 26.73 -10.49 -12.59
N CYS A 261 25.76 -9.75 -12.09
CA CYS A 261 24.46 -9.57 -12.73
C CYS A 261 24.34 -8.11 -13.18
N ILE A 262 23.99 -7.93 -14.44
CA ILE A 262 23.67 -6.64 -15.04
C ILE A 262 22.38 -6.84 -15.81
N LEU A 263 21.37 -6.03 -15.55
CA LEU A 263 20.13 -6.00 -16.34
C LEU A 263 20.19 -4.75 -17.22
N GLU A 264 19.96 -4.88 -18.53
CA GLU A 264 20.07 -3.74 -19.44
C GLU A 264 19.03 -3.82 -20.54
N ASN A 265 18.27 -2.75 -20.76
CA ASN A 265 17.38 -2.60 -21.91
C ASN A 265 17.74 -1.31 -22.68
N GLU A 266 16.86 -0.83 -23.54
CA GLU A 266 17.09 0.33 -24.42
C GLU A 266 17.28 1.64 -23.64
N TYR A 267 16.83 1.72 -22.39
CA TYR A 267 16.68 2.96 -21.64
C TYR A 267 17.35 2.94 -20.26
N ILE A 268 17.48 1.78 -19.65
CA ILE A 268 17.94 1.61 -18.28
C ILE A 268 18.94 0.46 -18.20
N ARG A 269 19.98 0.68 -17.40
CA ARG A 269 20.89 -0.37 -16.94
C ARG A 269 20.87 -0.43 -15.41
N VAL A 270 20.78 -1.64 -14.88
CA VAL A 270 20.77 -1.95 -13.45
C VAL A 270 21.97 -2.85 -13.16
N GLU A 271 22.85 -2.39 -12.28
CA GLU A 271 24.06 -3.11 -11.91
C GLU A 271 23.97 -3.61 -10.48
N PHE A 272 24.48 -4.82 -10.26
CA PHE A 272 24.60 -5.44 -8.95
C PHE A 272 26.07 -5.65 -8.61
N ASP A 273 26.44 -5.51 -7.35
CA ASP A 273 27.80 -5.82 -6.89
C ASP A 273 28.03 -7.33 -6.74
N ASP A 274 29.28 -7.72 -6.48
CA ASP A 274 29.68 -9.12 -6.28
C ASP A 274 28.99 -9.80 -5.08
N HIS A 275 28.37 -9.01 -4.20
CA HIS A 275 27.61 -9.48 -3.04
C HIS A 275 26.10 -9.52 -3.31
N GLY A 276 25.64 -9.20 -4.52
CA GLY A 276 24.23 -9.17 -4.92
C GLY A 276 23.45 -7.96 -4.40
N ASN A 277 24.11 -6.89 -3.95
CA ASN A 277 23.44 -5.61 -3.69
C ASN A 277 23.07 -4.93 -5.00
N LEU A 278 21.96 -4.19 -5.01
CA LEU A 278 21.74 -3.17 -6.02
C LEU A 278 22.84 -2.10 -5.90
N HIS A 279 23.69 -1.98 -6.92
CA HIS A 279 24.84 -1.07 -6.92
C HIS A 279 24.53 0.26 -7.59
N GLN A 280 23.88 0.24 -8.77
CA GLN A 280 23.57 1.45 -9.50
C GLN A 280 22.40 1.24 -10.46
N ILE A 281 21.59 2.29 -10.64
CA ILE A 281 20.62 2.39 -11.74
C ILE A 281 21.04 3.54 -12.66
N ILE A 282 21.17 3.26 -13.95
CA ILE A 282 21.66 4.18 -14.97
C ILE A 282 20.54 4.41 -15.97
N ASN A 283 20.16 5.68 -16.17
CA ASN A 283 19.35 6.11 -17.29
C ASN A 283 20.27 6.30 -18.50
N LEU A 284 20.16 5.42 -19.49
CA LEU A 284 21.01 5.38 -20.67
C LEU A 284 20.73 6.55 -21.63
N GLU A 285 19.48 7.03 -21.69
CA GLU A 285 19.09 8.17 -22.56
C GLU A 285 19.73 9.48 -22.10
N LYS A 286 19.81 9.68 -20.78
CA LYS A 286 20.32 10.93 -20.16
C LYS A 286 21.77 10.81 -19.67
N GLY A 287 22.34 9.60 -19.65
CA GLY A 287 23.65 9.33 -19.06
C GLY A 287 23.70 9.63 -17.55
N ILE A 288 22.57 9.56 -16.85
CA ILE A 288 22.49 9.83 -15.41
C ILE A 288 22.55 8.50 -14.67
N ALA A 289 23.48 8.40 -13.73
CA ALA A 289 23.69 7.21 -12.93
C ALA A 289 23.44 7.53 -11.45
N VAL A 290 22.62 6.72 -10.77
CA VAL A 290 22.30 6.88 -9.34
C VAL A 290 22.94 5.72 -8.58
N PRO A 291 24.13 5.91 -7.98
CA PRO A 291 24.78 4.86 -7.21
C PRO A 291 24.08 4.67 -5.86
N PHE A 292 24.10 3.42 -5.40
CA PHE A 292 23.65 3.03 -4.07
C PHE A 292 24.87 2.67 -3.23
N THR A 293 25.02 3.36 -2.11
CA THR A 293 26.08 3.07 -1.12
C THR A 293 25.68 1.90 -0.21
N ALA A 294 24.38 1.70 -0.02
CA ALA A 294 23.81 0.51 0.58
C ALA A 294 22.37 0.30 0.10
N GLN A 295 22.01 -0.96 -0.13
CA GLN A 295 20.62 -1.35 -0.34
C GLN A 295 20.38 -2.71 0.33
N GLY A 296 19.26 -2.81 1.06
CA GLY A 296 18.90 -4.08 1.67
C GLY A 296 17.70 -4.01 2.59
N PHE A 297 17.42 -5.17 3.19
CA PHE A 297 16.43 -5.32 4.24
C PHE A 297 17.08 -5.20 5.60
N TYR A 298 16.46 -4.39 6.44
CA TYR A 298 16.85 -4.18 7.82
C TYR A 298 15.62 -4.32 8.71
N TRP A 299 15.81 -4.27 10.02
CA TRP A 299 14.70 -4.17 10.95
C TRP A 299 15.05 -3.29 12.14
N TYR A 300 14.03 -2.66 12.71
CA TYR A 300 14.10 -2.06 14.04
C TYR A 300 13.59 -3.05 15.07
N THR A 301 14.28 -3.12 16.21
CA THR A 301 13.76 -3.80 17.40
C THR A 301 12.59 -3.01 17.96
N SER A 302 11.42 -3.61 18.14
CA SER A 302 10.26 -2.95 18.76
C SER A 302 10.50 -2.73 20.26
N PHE A 303 10.10 -1.57 20.80
CA PHE A 303 10.17 -1.31 22.23
C PHE A 303 9.08 -2.09 22.99
N ALA A 304 9.50 -3.02 23.86
CA ALA A 304 8.63 -3.86 24.67
C ALA A 304 8.14 -3.15 25.95
N GLY A 305 7.32 -2.12 25.77
CA GLY A 305 6.66 -1.39 26.86
C GLY A 305 5.47 -2.14 27.46
N ASN A 306 4.99 -1.71 28.63
CA ASN A 306 3.80 -2.27 29.29
C ASN A 306 2.56 -1.35 29.22
N ASN A 307 2.69 -0.18 28.59
CA ASN A 307 1.62 0.82 28.42
C ASN A 307 0.97 1.31 29.73
N SER A 308 1.60 1.07 30.88
CA SER A 308 1.07 1.53 32.18
C SER A 308 1.11 3.05 32.35
N ARG A 309 2.05 3.71 31.65
CA ARG A 309 2.26 5.15 31.60
C ARG A 309 2.90 5.54 30.26
N PRO A 310 2.82 6.82 29.84
CA PRO A 310 3.39 7.28 28.56
C PRO A 310 4.87 6.94 28.36
N GLU A 311 5.69 6.95 29.42
CA GLU A 311 7.11 6.56 29.36
C GLU A 311 7.31 5.09 28.97
N PHE A 312 6.34 4.23 29.26
CA PHE A 312 6.32 2.80 28.97
C PHE A 312 5.46 2.43 27.74
N GLN A 313 5.15 3.39 26.86
CA GLN A 313 4.47 3.15 25.58
C GLN A 313 5.19 2.07 24.76
N SER A 314 4.56 0.94 24.44
CA SER A 314 5.13 -0.08 23.57
C SER A 314 5.02 0.33 22.10
N SER A 315 5.84 -0.28 21.23
CA SER A 315 5.48 -0.35 19.80
C SER A 315 4.21 -1.22 19.65
N GLY A 316 3.44 -1.02 18.60
CA GLY A 316 2.20 -1.75 18.36
C GLY A 316 1.53 -1.38 17.04
N ALA A 317 0.24 -1.71 16.89
CA ALA A 317 -0.50 -1.44 15.66
C ALA A 317 -0.55 0.06 15.32
N TYR A 318 -0.73 0.94 16.31
CA TYR A 318 -0.78 2.38 16.10
C TYR A 318 0.62 3.01 16.11
N VAL A 319 1.36 2.75 17.19
CA VAL A 319 2.60 3.44 17.54
C VAL A 319 3.80 2.68 17.01
N PHE A 320 4.67 3.39 16.29
CA PHE A 320 6.01 2.92 15.99
C PHE A 320 6.98 3.48 17.02
N ARG A 321 7.46 2.63 17.92
CA ARG A 321 8.49 3.00 18.90
C ARG A 321 9.63 1.98 18.84
N PRO A 322 10.69 2.24 18.06
CA PRO A 322 11.84 1.36 18.06
C PRO A 322 12.59 1.47 19.39
N LEU A 323 13.17 0.37 19.88
CA LEU A 323 13.96 0.30 21.11
C LEU A 323 15.17 1.25 21.04
N THR A 324 15.78 1.33 19.86
CA THR A 324 16.85 2.28 19.54
C THR A 324 16.73 2.69 18.07
N SER A 325 17.39 3.77 17.65
CA SER A 325 17.50 4.13 16.23
C SER A 325 18.46 3.23 15.44
N LYS A 326 19.09 2.23 16.08
CA LYS A 326 19.99 1.29 15.41
C LYS A 326 19.18 0.28 14.61
N ILE A 327 19.43 0.24 13.31
CA ILE A 327 18.91 -0.80 12.41
C ILE A 327 19.80 -2.04 12.46
N GLN A 328 19.19 -3.20 12.31
CA GLN A 328 19.88 -4.48 12.19
C GLN A 328 19.64 -5.05 10.78
N PRO A 329 20.66 -5.56 10.08
CA PRO A 329 20.44 -6.22 8.80
C PRO A 329 19.57 -7.47 9.01
N VAL A 330 18.67 -7.75 8.08
CA VAL A 330 17.96 -9.05 8.05
C VAL A 330 18.96 -10.18 7.82
N SER A 331 19.89 -9.99 6.89
CA SER A 331 21.00 -10.90 6.67
C SER A 331 22.25 -10.12 6.24
N THR A 332 23.42 -10.62 6.62
CA THR A 332 24.72 -10.12 6.14
C THR A 332 25.18 -10.85 4.88
N THR A 333 24.54 -11.96 4.52
CA THR A 333 24.80 -12.72 3.31
C THR A 333 23.54 -12.77 2.46
N ARG A 334 23.70 -12.98 1.16
CA ARG A 334 22.58 -13.18 0.25
C ARG A 334 23.02 -13.98 -0.96
N THR A 335 22.06 -14.49 -1.69
CA THR A 335 22.30 -15.11 -2.99
C THR A 335 21.58 -14.33 -4.07
N ILE A 336 22.20 -14.24 -5.24
CA ILE A 336 21.62 -13.60 -6.42
C ILE A 336 21.47 -14.63 -7.54
N THR A 337 20.30 -14.68 -8.15
CA THR A 337 20.03 -15.46 -9.36
C THR A 337 19.58 -14.53 -10.45
N CYS A 338 20.38 -14.41 -11.51
CA CYS A 338 20.13 -13.54 -12.64
C CYS A 338 19.50 -14.38 -13.75
N THR A 339 18.32 -14.00 -14.24
CA THR A 339 17.63 -14.68 -15.34
C THR A 339 17.41 -13.68 -16.47
N LYS A 340 17.90 -13.99 -17.66
CA LYS A 340 17.73 -13.18 -18.86
C LYS A 340 16.93 -13.94 -19.91
N THR A 341 15.83 -13.34 -20.33
CA THR A 341 15.06 -13.73 -21.52
C THR A 341 15.08 -12.59 -22.54
N GLU A 342 14.40 -12.77 -23.68
CA GLU A 342 14.26 -11.68 -24.66
C GLU A 342 13.29 -10.58 -24.20
N THR A 343 12.30 -10.90 -23.35
CA THR A 343 11.27 -9.94 -22.92
C THR A 343 11.56 -9.30 -21.56
N VAL A 344 12.26 -10.02 -20.69
CA VAL A 344 12.54 -9.57 -19.32
C VAL A 344 13.87 -10.10 -18.83
N GLN A 345 14.60 -9.25 -18.11
CA GLN A 345 15.74 -9.65 -17.32
C GLN A 345 15.39 -9.44 -15.85
N SER A 346 15.63 -10.43 -15.01
CA SER A 346 15.39 -10.30 -13.57
C SER A 346 16.57 -10.76 -12.73
N ALA A 347 16.70 -10.16 -11.55
CA ALA A 347 17.64 -10.52 -10.51
C ALA A 347 16.85 -10.85 -9.25
N LEU A 348 16.81 -12.13 -8.89
CA LEU A 348 16.24 -12.60 -7.63
C LEU A 348 17.33 -12.60 -6.56
N ILE A 349 17.16 -11.76 -5.55
CA ILE A 349 18.04 -11.63 -4.39
C ILE A 349 17.31 -12.23 -3.18
N VAL A 350 17.93 -13.24 -2.57
CA VAL A 350 17.41 -13.90 -1.36
C VAL A 350 18.34 -13.57 -0.20
N PHE A 351 17.84 -12.81 0.78
CA PHE A 351 18.60 -12.39 1.97
C PHE A 351 18.60 -13.53 2.99
N ASP A 352 17.41 -14.02 3.33
CA ASP A 352 17.19 -15.18 4.21
C ASP A 352 15.79 -15.77 3.95
N ALA A 353 15.30 -16.60 4.87
CA ALA A 353 13.96 -17.18 4.79
C ALA A 353 12.82 -16.15 4.99
N SER A 354 13.14 -14.96 5.53
CA SER A 354 12.17 -13.92 5.89
C SER A 354 12.12 -12.76 4.89
N ALA A 355 13.13 -12.60 4.02
CA ALA A 355 13.16 -11.53 3.02
C ALA A 355 13.82 -11.93 1.69
N SER A 356 13.14 -11.60 0.59
CA SER A 356 13.70 -11.62 -0.77
C SER A 356 13.21 -10.45 -1.60
N GLN A 357 13.90 -10.19 -2.70
CA GLN A 357 13.58 -9.14 -3.66
C GLN A 357 13.83 -9.63 -5.07
N GLU A 358 12.93 -9.32 -6.00
CA GLU A 358 13.12 -9.54 -7.42
C GLU A 358 13.13 -8.19 -8.14
N VAL A 359 14.26 -7.86 -8.75
CA VAL A 359 14.41 -6.67 -9.60
C VAL A 359 14.21 -7.10 -11.04
N SER A 360 13.18 -6.60 -11.71
CA SER A 360 12.82 -6.93 -13.09
C SER A 360 12.96 -5.71 -14.00
N LEU A 361 13.62 -5.91 -15.14
CA LEU A 361 13.74 -4.93 -16.21
C LEU A 361 13.18 -5.53 -17.50
N PHE A 362 12.07 -4.96 -17.97
CA PHE A 362 11.41 -5.40 -19.18
C PHE A 362 11.95 -4.68 -20.41
N HIS A 363 11.99 -5.38 -21.54
CA HIS A 363 12.31 -4.78 -22.84
C HIS A 363 11.34 -3.63 -23.16
N GLY A 364 11.87 -2.50 -23.65
CA GLY A 364 11.10 -1.32 -24.04
C GLY A 364 10.59 -0.45 -22.89
N MET A 365 10.93 -0.74 -21.63
CA MET A 365 10.40 -0.01 -20.47
C MET A 365 11.40 0.99 -19.89
N ARG A 366 10.89 2.15 -19.46
CA ARG A 366 11.66 3.21 -18.76
C ARG A 366 11.53 3.13 -17.25
N THR A 367 11.19 1.95 -16.73
CA THR A 367 10.98 1.71 -15.31
C THR A 367 11.57 0.38 -14.91
N VAL A 368 12.15 0.32 -13.71
CA VAL A 368 12.57 -0.92 -13.06
C VAL A 368 11.45 -1.34 -12.11
N GLU A 369 11.01 -2.60 -12.19
CA GLU A 369 10.07 -3.16 -11.23
C GLU A 369 10.86 -3.83 -10.10
N ILE A 370 10.49 -3.51 -8.87
CA ILE A 370 11.11 -4.08 -7.67
C ILE A 370 10.00 -4.74 -6.85
N GLU A 371 9.91 -6.05 -6.93
CA GLU A 371 9.03 -6.84 -6.09
C GLU A 371 9.78 -7.30 -4.84
N TRP A 372 9.14 -7.28 -3.68
CA TRP A 372 9.68 -7.81 -2.44
C TRP A 372 8.72 -8.82 -1.82
N THR A 373 9.29 -9.83 -1.18
CA THR A 373 8.57 -10.79 -0.35
C THR A 373 9.16 -10.73 1.04
N VAL A 374 8.31 -10.43 2.03
CA VAL A 374 8.69 -10.40 3.45
C VAL A 374 7.76 -11.33 4.22
N GLY A 375 8.36 -12.25 4.98
CA GLY A 375 7.67 -13.19 5.85
C GLY A 375 8.15 -14.64 5.70
N PRO A 376 8.02 -15.46 6.75
CA PRO A 376 7.55 -15.09 8.09
C PRO A 376 8.59 -14.24 8.83
N VAL A 377 8.14 -13.19 9.54
CA VAL A 377 9.02 -12.38 10.39
C VAL A 377 9.39 -13.22 11.62
N PRO A 378 10.68 -13.48 11.89
CA PRO A 378 11.08 -14.40 12.96
C PRO A 378 10.79 -13.80 14.34
N LEU A 379 10.10 -14.57 15.18
CA LEU A 379 9.70 -14.18 16.54
C LEU A 379 10.11 -15.21 17.61
N ASP A 380 10.91 -16.22 17.26
CA ASP A 380 11.32 -17.30 18.17
C ASP A 380 12.15 -16.80 19.37
N ASP A 381 12.78 -15.63 19.23
CA ASP A 381 13.53 -14.93 20.26
C ASP A 381 12.66 -14.03 21.16
N ASN A 382 11.34 -13.98 20.93
CA ASN A 382 10.39 -13.07 21.57
C ASN A 382 10.72 -11.58 21.38
N VAL A 383 11.48 -11.22 20.34
CA VAL A 383 11.82 -9.84 20.00
C VAL A 383 10.98 -9.39 18.82
N GLY A 384 10.14 -8.37 19.03
CA GLY A 384 9.40 -7.72 17.94
C GLY A 384 10.33 -7.07 16.93
N LYS A 385 10.08 -7.31 15.63
CA LYS A 385 10.91 -6.83 14.52
C LYS A 385 10.05 -6.10 13.51
N GLU A 386 10.47 -4.90 13.14
CA GLU A 386 9.80 -4.06 12.16
C GLU A 386 10.71 -3.93 10.93
N ILE A 387 10.47 -4.78 9.93
CA ILE A 387 11.31 -4.89 8.73
C ILE A 387 11.11 -3.66 7.84
N ILE A 388 12.22 -3.09 7.38
CA ILE A 388 12.30 -2.00 6.43
C ILE A 388 13.14 -2.41 5.21
N ILE A 389 12.84 -1.81 4.07
CA ILE A 389 13.76 -1.73 2.94
C ILE A 389 14.39 -0.35 2.93
N ARG A 390 15.71 -0.28 2.75
CA ARG A 390 16.45 0.98 2.74
C ARG A 390 17.30 1.09 1.49
N TYR A 391 17.30 2.29 0.91
CA TYR A 391 18.12 2.69 -0.24
C TYR A 391 18.95 3.89 0.19
N ASP A 392 20.25 3.69 0.36
CA ASP A 392 21.21 4.76 0.63
C ASP A 392 21.88 5.15 -0.69
N THR A 393 21.85 6.44 -1.02
CA THR A 393 22.40 7.02 -2.25
C THR A 393 23.30 8.19 -1.90
N ASP A 394 24.02 8.72 -2.90
CA ASP A 394 24.82 9.95 -2.79
C ASP A 394 24.01 11.24 -3.03
N ILE A 395 22.67 11.15 -3.13
CA ILE A 395 21.81 12.31 -3.35
C ILE A 395 21.84 13.24 -2.13
N GLU A 396 22.36 14.45 -2.33
CA GLU A 396 22.42 15.51 -1.32
C GLU A 396 21.05 16.18 -1.11
N SER A 397 20.12 15.48 -0.46
CA SER A 397 18.73 15.94 -0.29
C SER A 397 18.53 17.05 0.75
N ALA A 398 19.58 17.47 1.47
CA ALA A 398 19.52 18.49 2.52
C ALA A 398 18.40 18.23 3.58
N SER A 399 18.23 16.97 3.99
CA SER A 399 17.16 16.50 4.91
C SER A 399 15.73 16.60 4.39
N LYS A 400 15.56 16.98 3.11
CA LYS A 400 14.26 17.05 2.44
C LYS A 400 13.90 15.73 1.80
N TYR A 401 12.63 15.38 1.84
CA TYR A 401 12.07 14.24 1.14
C TYR A 401 10.61 14.54 0.80
N TYR A 402 10.01 13.73 -0.07
CA TYR A 402 8.69 14.00 -0.61
C TYR A 402 7.81 12.75 -0.45
N THR A 403 6.59 12.95 0.02
CA THR A 403 5.60 11.88 0.22
C THR A 403 4.26 12.34 -0.32
N ASP A 404 3.51 11.44 -0.94
CA ASP A 404 2.16 11.77 -1.39
C ASP A 404 1.17 11.95 -0.22
N ALA A 405 0.10 12.70 -0.47
CA ALA A 405 -1.10 12.75 0.33
C ALA A 405 -2.21 11.98 -0.41
N ASN A 406 -2.47 10.75 0.04
CA ASN A 406 -3.53 9.87 -0.48
C ASN A 406 -3.40 9.57 -1.99
N GLY A 407 -2.19 9.46 -2.51
CA GLY A 407 -1.91 9.21 -3.93
C GLY A 407 -2.19 10.40 -4.84
N ARG A 408 -2.28 11.62 -4.29
CA ARG A 408 -2.58 12.84 -5.04
C ARG A 408 -1.41 13.82 -5.02
N GLU A 409 -1.46 14.78 -4.12
CA GLU A 409 -0.46 15.84 -4.01
C GLU A 409 0.82 15.31 -3.37
N VAL A 410 1.97 15.81 -3.80
CA VAL A 410 3.26 15.46 -3.22
C VAL A 410 3.68 16.58 -2.26
N LEU A 411 3.85 16.24 -0.99
CA LEU A 411 4.22 17.17 0.06
C LEU A 411 5.71 17.10 0.36
N GLU A 412 6.38 18.26 0.46
CA GLU A 412 7.74 18.37 0.98
C GLU A 412 7.73 18.08 2.48
N ARG A 413 8.68 17.25 2.91
CA ARG A 413 8.93 16.89 4.31
C ARG A 413 10.37 17.22 4.66
N ILE A 414 10.57 17.70 5.87
CA ILE A 414 11.90 18.00 6.41
C ILE A 414 12.08 17.15 7.67
N ARG A 415 13.17 16.37 7.71
CA ARG A 415 13.48 15.50 8.86
C ARG A 415 13.59 16.35 10.14
N ASN A 416 12.92 15.92 11.21
CA ASN A 416 12.92 16.57 12.53
C ASN A 416 12.41 18.02 12.52
N TYR A 417 11.50 18.37 11.62
CA TYR A 417 10.91 19.70 11.51
C TYR A 417 9.38 19.64 11.47
N ARG A 418 8.75 20.69 12.00
CA ARG A 418 7.32 21.00 11.83
C ARG A 418 7.18 22.49 11.54
N PRO A 419 6.46 22.89 10.48
CA PRO A 419 6.07 24.28 10.30
C PRO A 419 5.15 24.69 11.46
N THR A 420 5.47 25.82 12.10
CA THR A 420 4.72 26.39 13.23
C THR A 420 3.58 27.27 12.79
#